data_AF-W1PRH4-F1
#
_entry.id   AF-W1PRH4-F1
#
_cell.length_a   1.000
_cell.length_b   1.000
_cell.length_c   1.000
_cell.angle_alpha   90.00
_cell.angle_beta   90.00
_cell.angle_gamma   90.00
#
_symmetry.space_group_name_H-M   'P 1'
#
loop_
_entity.id
_entity.type
_entity.pdbx_description
1 polymer ?
#
loop_
_entity_poly.entity_id
_entity_poly.type
_entity_poly.pdbx_seq_one_letter_code
_entity_poly.pdbx_strand_id
1 'polypeptide(L)' 'MDQRLFNASKTESYDAFLALVYKDEGILDGVAAVSFDTSLHLVCRYGQVEMAKVILRLRPQMPLAMNIQELCP' A
#
# COMPACT_ATOMS: atom_id res chain seq x y z
N MET A 1 6.36 -1.09 7.87
CA MET A 1 6.13 -1.44 6.46
C MET A 1 7.44 -1.86 5.85
N ASP A 2 7.44 -2.90 5.01
CA ASP A 2 8.64 -3.32 4.28
C ASP A 2 9.13 -2.18 3.36
N GLN A 3 10.43 -1.89 3.38
CA GLN A 3 11.02 -0.78 2.62
C GLN A 3 10.87 -0.97 1.10
N ARG A 4 10.88 -2.22 0.62
CA ARG A 4 10.71 -2.52 -0.81
C ARG A 4 9.29 -2.24 -1.27
N LEU A 5 8.30 -2.56 -0.42
CA LEU A 5 6.91 -2.22 -0.68
C LEU A 5 6.72 -0.70 -0.74
N PHE A 6 7.26 0.03 0.24
CA PHE A 6 7.21 1.50 0.26
C PHE A 6 7.78 2.11 -1.02
N ASN A 7 8.95 1.64 -1.45
CA ASN A 7 9.59 2.14 -2.66
C ASN A 7 8.76 1.81 -3.92
N ALA A 8 8.28 0.57 -4.05
CA ALA A 8 7.46 0.15 -5.19
C ALA A 8 6.15 0.94 -5.29
N SER A 9 5.50 1.25 -4.16
CA SER A 9 4.31 2.11 -4.10
C SER A 9 4.58 3.57 -4.51
N LYS A 10 5.83 4.03 -4.45
CA LYS A 10 6.22 5.40 -4.83
C LYS A 10 6.71 5.52 -6.27
N THR A 11 7.42 4.52 -6.79
CA THR A 11 8.20 4.64 -8.03
C THR A 11 7.53 4.02 -9.26
N GLU A 12 6.20 3.89 -9.30
CA GLU A 12 5.45 3.31 -10.44
C GLU A 12 5.85 1.88 -10.83
N SER A 13 6.63 1.16 -10.01
CA SER A 13 7.12 -0.17 -10.39
C SER A 13 6.06 -1.23 -10.09
N TYR A 14 5.06 -1.31 -10.97
CA TYR A 14 3.92 -2.24 -10.84
C TYR A 14 4.35 -3.70 -10.76
N ASP A 15 5.30 -4.12 -11.59
CA ASP A 15 5.81 -5.50 -11.59
C ASP A 15 6.54 -5.85 -10.28
N ALA A 16 7.33 -4.92 -9.73
CA ALA A 16 8.01 -5.12 -8.46
C ALA A 16 7.00 -5.18 -7.29
N PHE A 17 5.98 -4.32 -7.33
CA PHE A 17 4.87 -4.37 -6.37
C PHE A 17 4.17 -5.73 -6.43
N LEU A 18 3.76 -6.20 -7.61
CA LEU A 18 3.10 -7.49 -7.77
C LEU A 18 4.00 -8.66 -7.33
N ALA A 19 5.28 -8.66 -7.70
CA ALA A 19 6.21 -9.70 -7.28
C ALA A 19 6.33 -9.81 -5.76
N LEU A 20 6.32 -8.68 -5.05
CA LEU A 20 6.32 -8.66 -3.58
C LEU A 20 5.01 -9.22 -3.00
N VAL A 21 3.85 -8.75 -3.50
CA VAL A 21 2.53 -9.20 -3.03
C VAL A 21 2.29 -10.68 -3.32
N TYR A 22 2.73 -11.19 -4.48
CA TYR A 22 2.62 -12.61 -4.81
C TYR A 22 3.52 -13.47 -3.94
N LYS A 23 4.71 -12.98 -3.59
CA LYS A 23 5.63 -13.70 -2.72
C LYS A 23 5.12 -13.75 -1.28
N ASP A 24 4.53 -12.67 -0.81
CA ASP A 24 3.98 -12.53 0.53
C ASP A 24 2.83 -11.52 0.52
N GLU A 25 1.59 -12.01 0.47
CA GLU A 25 0.41 -11.14 0.45
C GLU A 25 0.28 -10.33 1.76
N GLY A 26 0.75 -10.88 2.88
CA GLY A 26 0.72 -10.25 4.20
C GLY A 26 1.58 -9.00 4.31
N ILE A 27 2.47 -8.76 3.35
CA ILE A 27 3.27 -7.53 3.28
C ILE A 27 2.40 -6.26 3.21
N LEU A 28 1.18 -6.37 2.65
CA LEU A 28 0.20 -5.28 2.53
C LEU A 28 -0.38 -4.82 3.87
N ASP A 29 -0.35 -5.67 4.89
CA ASP A 29 -0.89 -5.36 6.22
C ASP A 29 0.08 -4.48 7.05
N GLY A 30 1.29 -4.26 6.54
CA GLY A 30 2.29 -3.39 7.17
C GLY A 30 2.00 -1.90 7.00
N VAL A 31 2.18 -1.13 8.07
CA VAL A 31 2.03 0.34 8.07
C VAL A 31 3.37 1.06 8.14
N ALA A 32 3.46 2.26 7.57
CA ALA A 32 4.65 3.10 7.68
C ALA A 32 4.97 3.42 9.14
N ALA A 33 6.25 3.35 9.54
CA ALA A 33 6.64 3.40 10.96
C ALA A 33 6.30 4.72 11.65
N VAL A 34 6.33 5.84 10.91
CA VAL A 34 6.08 7.19 11.46
C VAL A 34 4.65 7.63 11.17
N SER A 35 4.22 7.61 9.91
CA SER A 35 2.91 8.14 9.52
C SER A 35 1.75 7.16 9.70
N PHE A 36 2.02 5.87 9.94
CA PHE A 36 1.02 4.81 9.95
C PHE A 36 0.23 4.71 8.63
N ASP A 37 0.74 5.29 7.55
CA ASP A 37 0.19 5.11 6.21
C ASP A 37 0.20 3.63 5.85
N THR A 38 -0.95 3.09 5.48
CA THR A 38 -1.08 1.77 4.87
C THR A 38 -0.53 1.80 3.45
N SER A 39 -0.36 0.62 2.83
CA SER A 39 -0.02 0.54 1.40
C SER A 39 -1.02 1.29 0.53
N LEU A 40 -2.31 1.31 0.89
CA LEU A 40 -3.35 2.03 0.15
C LEU A 40 -3.13 3.55 0.18
N HIS A 41 -2.80 4.14 1.34
CA HIS A 41 -2.50 5.57 1.43
C HIS A 41 -1.38 6.00 0.47
N LEU A 42 -0.32 5.19 0.40
CA LEU A 42 0.84 5.51 -0.44
C LEU A 42 0.49 5.46 -1.92
N VAL A 43 -0.15 4.38 -2.38
CA VAL A 43 -0.49 4.24 -3.80
C VAL A 43 -1.52 5.30 -4.24
N CYS A 44 -2.49 5.66 -3.39
CA CYS A 44 -3.42 6.76 -3.66
C CYS A 44 -2.69 8.10 -3.76
N ARG A 45 -1.83 8.41 -2.77
CA ARG A 45 -1.03 9.65 -2.73
C ARG A 45 -0.14 9.82 -3.96
N TYR A 46 0.39 8.72 -4.51
CA TYR A 46 1.24 8.73 -5.69
C TYR A 46 0.50 8.42 -7.00
N GLY A 47 -0.84 8.35 -7.01
CA GLY A 47 -1.63 8.14 -8.23
C GLY A 47 -1.49 6.76 -8.86
N GLN A 48 -1.06 5.75 -8.11
CA GLN A 48 -0.82 4.39 -8.58
C GLN A 48 -2.12 3.57 -8.66
N VAL A 49 -3.01 3.95 -9.58
CA VAL A 49 -4.39 3.42 -9.68
C VAL A 49 -4.44 1.89 -9.82
N GLU A 50 -3.57 1.29 -10.64
CA GLU A 50 -3.58 -0.17 -10.84
C GLU A 50 -3.14 -0.93 -9.58
N MET A 51 -2.18 -0.40 -8.82
CA MET A 51 -1.79 -0.98 -7.53
C MET A 51 -2.93 -0.85 -6.51
N ALA A 52 -3.61 0.30 -6.47
CA ALA A 52 -4.76 0.52 -5.59
C ALA A 52 -5.88 -0.51 -5.86
N LYS A 53 -6.19 -0.79 -7.13
CA LYS A 53 -7.17 -1.83 -7.51
C LYS A 53 -6.77 -3.21 -6.97
N VAL A 54 -5.49 -3.57 -7.02
CA VAL A 54 -5.00 -4.84 -6.47
C VAL A 54 -5.19 -4.88 -4.96
N ILE A 55 -4.79 -3.82 -4.25
CA ILE A 55 -4.95 -3.74 -2.79
C ILE A 55 -6.42 -3.84 -2.38
N LEU A 56 -7.32 -3.11 -3.05
CA LEU A 56 -8.75 -3.13 -2.74
C LEU A 56 -9.39 -4.50 -2.95
N ARG A 57 -8.90 -5.29 -3.90
CA ARG A 57 -9.36 -6.68 -4.11
C ARG A 57 -8.93 -7.61 -2.98
N LEU A 58 -7.72 -7.44 -2.46
CA LEU A 58 -7.13 -8.31 -1.43
C LEU A 58 -7.49 -7.88 0.00
N ARG A 59 -7.71 -6.58 0.22
CA ARG A 59 -8.01 -5.96 1.52
C ARG A 59 -9.17 -4.97 1.38
N PRO A 60 -10.41 -5.45 1.22
CA PRO A 60 -11.57 -4.58 0.98
C PRO A 60 -11.89 -3.62 2.14
N GLN A 61 -11.37 -3.88 3.34
CA GLN A 61 -11.55 -3.00 4.51
C GLN A 61 -10.46 -1.93 4.66
N MET A 62 -9.37 -2.01 3.88
CA MET A 62 -8.27 -1.06 3.96
C MET A 62 -8.64 0.42 3.68
N PRO A 63 -9.71 0.75 2.91
CA PRO A 63 -10.19 2.14 2.80
C PRO A 63 -10.67 2.76 4.11
N LEU A 64 -10.98 1.95 5.13
CA LEU A 64 -11.43 2.42 6.44
C LEU A 64 -10.26 2.66 7.40
N ALA A 65 -9.03 2.30 7.01
CA ALA A 65 -7.86 2.46 7.86
C ALA A 65 -7.48 3.95 7.99
N MET A 66 -7.17 4.38 9.21
CA MET A 66 -6.75 5.74 9.49
C MET A 66 -5.24 5.79 9.76
N ASN A 67 -4.56 6.78 9.19
CA ASN A 67 -3.16 7.06 9.52
C ASN A 67 -3.04 7.94 10.79
N ILE A 68 -1.83 8.38 11.17
CA ILE A 68 -1.65 9.22 12.38
C ILE A 68 -2.34 10.59 12.31
N GLN A 69 -2.74 11.03 11.12
CA GLN A 69 -3.47 12.28 10.90
C GLN A 69 -4.99 12.08 10.84
N GLU A 70 -5.46 10.87 11.16
CA GLU A 70 -6.88 10.51 11.05
C GLU A 70 -7.42 10.68 9.63
N LEU A 71 -6.57 10.42 8.63
CA LEU A 71 -6.97 10.41 7.23
C LEU A 71 -7.12 8.97 6.75
N CYS A 72 -8.13 8.73 5.92
CA CYS A 72 -8.24 7.51 5.13
C CYS A 72 -7.42 7.63 3.82
N PRO A 73 -7.13 6.50 3.15
CA PRO A 73 -6.35 6.45 1.92
C PRO A 73 -6.88 7.26 0.74
#